data_AF-A0A6C0JZS8-F1
#
_entry.id   AF-A0A6C0JZS8-F1
#
_cell.length_a   1.000
_cell.length_b   1.000
_cell.length_c   1.000
_cell.angle_alpha   90.00
_cell.angle_beta   90.00
_cell.angle_gamma   90.00
#
_symmetry.space_group_name_H-M   'P 1'
#
loop_
_entity.id
_entity.type
_entity.pdbx_description
1 polymer ?
#
loop_
_entity_poly.entity_id
_entity_poly.type
_entity_poly.pdbx_seq_one_letter_code
_entity_poly.pdbx_strand_id
1 'polypeptide(L)'
;MSTNISNGRIDIMSPNTNVLFAMQDKLPVQSGNGFRDAMTGNWYDTVLSNAFFSQQNIQTLQNGLRSGVYKRSNGVYLIGEQNEDELKVVMRSVFLQNSKNQPTHIKEQITDLNKLVLDYAVGQVYGEAEGYMKYQHDASNMYEPIEPPILSKPSDKQLLLKSWF
;
A
#
# COMPACT_ATOMS: atom_id res chain seq x y z
N MET A 1 -23.18 -11.60 30.58
CA MET A 1 -21.82 -11.40 30.03
C MET A 1 -21.76 -12.15 28.71
N SER A 2 -21.65 -11.45 27.58
CA SER A 2 -21.55 -12.09 26.26
C SER A 2 -20.16 -12.70 26.12
N THR A 3 -20.08 -14.03 26.09
CA THR A 3 -18.84 -14.74 25.80
C THR A 3 -18.53 -14.54 24.32
N ASN A 4 -17.53 -13.73 23.99
CA ASN A 4 -17.00 -13.64 22.63
C ASN A 4 -16.49 -15.02 22.23
N ILE A 5 -17.25 -15.71 21.37
CA ILE A 5 -16.84 -16.98 20.78
C ILE A 5 -15.72 -16.65 19.79
N SER A 6 -14.47 -16.85 20.22
CA SER A 6 -13.31 -16.76 19.34
C SER A 6 -13.34 -17.94 18.38
N ASN A 7 -13.14 -17.66 17.08
CA ASN A 7 -13.01 -18.66 16.02
C ASN A 7 -11.65 -19.41 16.07
N GLY A 8 -10.85 -19.26 17.15
CA GLY A 8 -9.53 -19.87 17.30
C GLY A 8 -8.40 -19.18 16.52
N ARG A 9 -8.71 -18.15 15.71
CA ARG A 9 -7.72 -17.26 15.08
C ARG A 9 -7.48 -16.03 15.96
N ILE A 10 -6.34 -15.36 15.72
CA ILE A 10 -6.02 -14.08 16.35
C ILE A 10 -6.74 -12.98 15.57
N ASP A 11 -7.64 -12.26 16.23
CA ASP A 11 -8.30 -11.09 15.66
C ASP A 11 -7.30 -9.93 15.60
N ILE A 12 -6.94 -9.51 14.38
CA ILE A 12 -6.07 -8.35 14.12
C ILE A 12 -6.86 -7.15 13.59
N MET A 13 -8.20 -7.23 13.55
CA MET A 13 -9.11 -6.16 13.16
C MET A 13 -9.56 -5.30 14.35
N SER A 14 -9.55 -5.82 15.58
CA SER A 14 -10.06 -5.13 16.77
C SER A 14 -9.42 -5.59 18.10
N PRO A 15 -9.27 -4.73 19.14
CA PRO A 15 -8.56 -3.46 19.17
C PRO A 15 -7.04 -3.64 19.37
N ASN A 16 -6.34 -2.50 19.24
CA ASN A 16 -4.90 -2.26 19.25
C ASN A 16 -4.05 -3.17 20.16
N THR A 17 -3.55 -4.30 19.63
CA THR A 17 -2.57 -5.17 20.31
C THR A 17 -1.28 -4.43 20.67
N ASN A 18 -1.04 -3.24 20.07
CA ASN A 18 0.09 -2.38 20.44
C ASN A 18 0.08 -1.93 21.90
N VAL A 19 -1.05 -1.97 22.61
CA VAL A 19 -1.05 -1.71 24.07
C VAL A 19 -0.18 -2.72 24.82
N LEU A 20 -0.12 -3.98 24.34
CA LEU A 20 0.74 -5.03 24.90
C LEU A 20 2.23 -4.78 24.61
N PHE A 21 2.53 -4.05 23.53
CA PHE A 21 3.90 -3.76 23.07
C PHE A 21 4.35 -2.32 23.37
N ALA A 22 3.50 -1.50 24.01
CA ALA A 22 3.80 -0.10 24.32
C ALA A 22 4.95 0.07 25.34
N MET A 23 5.29 -0.99 26.09
CA MET A 23 6.40 -1.01 27.05
C MET A 23 7.74 -1.46 26.43
N GLN A 24 7.79 -1.85 25.15
CA GLN A 24 9.06 -2.18 24.51
C GLN A 24 9.81 -0.91 24.09
N ASP A 25 11.09 -0.89 24.43
CA ASP A 25 12.02 0.16 24.05
C ASP A 25 12.16 0.21 22.52
N LYS A 26 11.84 1.36 21.92
CA LYS A 26 11.99 1.58 20.48
C LYS A 26 13.36 2.17 20.23
N LEU A 27 14.22 1.42 19.54
CA LEU A 27 15.48 1.96 19.04
C LEU A 27 15.17 3.15 18.10
N PRO A 28 15.78 4.33 18.32
CA PRO A 28 15.53 5.48 17.47
C PRO A 28 16.05 5.18 16.06
N VAL A 29 15.13 5.09 15.10
CA VAL A 29 15.50 5.08 13.68
C VAL A 29 15.94 6.51 13.35
N GLN A 30 17.23 6.70 13.10
CA GLN A 30 17.71 7.96 12.57
C GLN A 30 17.25 8.08 11.12
N SER A 31 16.09 8.69 10.91
CA SER A 31 15.66 9.16 9.60
C SER A 31 16.67 10.21 9.14
N GLY A 32 17.53 9.83 8.19
CA GLY A 32 18.59 10.69 7.70
C GLY A 32 18.01 11.96 7.07
N ASN A 33 18.05 13.06 7.80
CA ASN A 33 17.59 14.39 7.37
C ASN A 33 18.41 15.00 6.20
N GLY A 34 19.30 14.22 5.57
CA GLY A 34 20.24 14.67 4.56
C GLY A 34 19.87 14.18 3.17
N PHE A 35 19.34 15.07 2.33
CA PHE A 35 19.13 14.83 0.90
C PHE A 35 20.39 14.55 0.08
N ARG A 36 21.56 14.74 0.69
CA ARG A 36 22.86 14.57 0.05
C ARG A 36 23.03 13.18 -0.53
N ASP A 37 22.43 12.15 0.07
CA ASP A 37 22.58 10.77 -0.37
C ASP A 37 21.69 10.39 -1.57
N ALA A 38 20.62 11.15 -1.85
CA ALA A 38 19.85 10.96 -3.08
C ALA A 38 20.58 11.51 -4.32
N MET A 39 21.58 12.39 -4.10
CA MET A 39 22.38 13.06 -5.14
C MET A 39 23.83 12.56 -5.21
N THR A 40 24.26 11.62 -4.36
CA THR A 40 25.60 11.01 -4.44
C THR A 40 25.79 10.32 -5.81
N GLY A 41 26.74 10.82 -6.61
CA GLY A 41 27.04 10.40 -7.99
C GLY A 41 27.53 11.56 -8.88
N ASN A 42 27.71 11.32 -10.19
CA ASN A 42 28.05 12.33 -11.22
C ASN A 42 26.87 13.29 -11.52
N TRP A 43 26.28 13.89 -10.49
CA TRP A 43 25.14 14.81 -10.61
C TRP A 43 25.58 16.23 -10.34
N TYR A 44 25.06 17.15 -11.16
CA TYR A 44 25.23 18.58 -10.95
C TYR A 44 24.00 19.11 -10.21
N ASP A 45 24.23 19.88 -9.14
CA ASP A 45 23.16 20.58 -8.44
C ASP A 45 22.58 21.66 -9.36
N THR A 46 21.32 21.46 -9.79
CA THR A 46 20.56 22.45 -10.55
C THR A 46 19.44 23.02 -9.69
N VAL A 47 18.92 24.19 -10.09
CA VAL A 47 17.74 24.76 -9.43
C VAL A 47 16.55 23.79 -9.49
N LEU A 48 16.40 23.06 -10.60
CA LEU A 48 15.35 22.05 -10.76
C LEU A 48 15.54 20.87 -9.80
N SER A 49 16.73 20.27 -9.76
CA SER A 49 17.00 19.11 -8.89
C SER A 49 16.84 19.49 -7.42
N ASN A 50 17.40 20.62 -6.98
CA ASN A 50 17.30 21.08 -5.60
C ASN A 50 15.85 21.35 -5.18
N ALA A 51 15.04 21.92 -6.09
CA ALA A 51 13.63 22.18 -5.81
C ALA A 51 12.78 20.91 -5.84
N PHE A 52 13.01 20.00 -6.79
CA PHE A 52 12.27 18.74 -6.90
C PHE A 52 12.55 17.80 -5.73
N PHE A 53 13.80 17.72 -5.29
CA PHE A 53 14.24 16.91 -4.16
C PHE A 53 14.19 17.66 -2.82
N SER A 54 13.54 18.83 -2.77
CA SER A 54 13.37 19.58 -1.52
C SER A 54 12.42 18.86 -0.55
N GLN A 55 12.64 19.06 0.75
CA GLN A 55 11.75 18.54 1.81
C GLN A 55 10.30 19.01 1.61
N GLN A 56 10.12 20.25 1.14
CA GLN A 56 8.80 20.83 0.86
C GLN A 56 8.09 20.08 -0.28
N ASN A 57 8.82 19.71 -1.34
CA ASN A 57 8.23 18.98 -2.45
C ASN A 57 7.87 17.54 -2.05
N ILE A 58 8.68 16.90 -1.21
CA ILE A 58 8.37 15.58 -0.67
C ILE A 58 7.13 15.60 0.18
N GLN A 59 6.99 16.58 1.08
CA GLN A 59 5.76 16.71 1.86
C GLN A 59 4.55 16.91 0.95
N THR A 60 4.72 17.65 -0.14
CA THR A 60 3.67 17.84 -1.16
C THR A 60 3.31 16.51 -1.82
N LEU A 61 4.30 15.68 -2.17
CA LEU A 61 4.08 14.34 -2.71
C LEU A 61 3.44 13.40 -1.70
N GLN A 62 3.85 13.40 -0.43
CA GLN A 62 3.24 12.62 0.65
C GLN A 62 1.76 12.96 0.82
N ASN A 63 1.44 14.25 0.87
CA ASN A 63 0.05 14.73 0.94
C ASN A 63 -0.74 14.37 -0.32
N GLY A 64 -0.12 14.49 -1.50
CA GLY A 64 -0.69 14.08 -2.78
C GLY A 64 -1.00 12.59 -2.83
N LEU A 65 -0.10 11.75 -2.32
CA LEU A 65 -0.23 10.30 -2.27
C LEU A 65 -1.38 9.90 -1.32
N ARG A 66 -1.42 10.48 -0.11
CA ARG A 66 -2.51 10.29 0.85
C ARG A 66 -3.87 10.68 0.25
N SER A 67 -3.96 11.85 -0.39
CA SER A 67 -5.18 12.30 -1.06
C SER A 67 -5.55 11.40 -2.25
N GLY A 68 -4.57 10.99 -3.05
CA GLY A 68 -4.75 10.15 -4.23
C GLY A 68 -5.29 8.77 -3.88
N VAL A 69 -4.71 8.10 -2.88
CA VAL A 69 -5.17 6.79 -2.40
C VAL A 69 -6.55 6.88 -1.76
N TYR A 70 -6.80 7.93 -0.96
CA TYR A 70 -8.12 8.18 -0.38
C TYR A 70 -9.19 8.36 -1.46
N LYS A 71 -8.91 9.15 -2.50
CA LYS A 71 -9.83 9.33 -3.64
C LYS A 71 -10.01 8.03 -4.44
N ARG A 72 -8.93 7.32 -4.75
CA ARG A 72 -8.95 6.07 -5.52
C ARG A 72 -9.73 4.96 -4.83
N SER A 73 -9.70 4.93 -3.49
CA SER A 73 -10.47 4.01 -2.66
C SER A 73 -11.90 4.48 -2.37
N ASN A 74 -12.40 5.52 -3.03
CA ASN A 74 -13.72 6.13 -2.75
C ASN A 74 -13.91 6.53 -1.28
N GLY A 75 -12.84 6.97 -0.63
CA GLY A 75 -12.85 7.44 0.76
C GLY A 75 -12.73 6.34 1.82
N VAL A 76 -12.42 5.10 1.42
CA VAL A 76 -12.33 3.96 2.34
C VAL A 76 -10.97 3.89 3.04
N TYR A 77 -9.87 4.12 2.31
CA TYR A 77 -8.52 3.95 2.85
C TYR A 77 -7.87 5.27 3.23
N LEU A 78 -7.68 5.49 4.54
CA LEU A 78 -6.88 6.59 5.07
C LEU A 78 -5.48 6.07 5.45
N ILE A 79 -4.50 6.37 4.60
CA ILE A 79 -3.11 5.97 4.81
C ILE A 79 -2.27 7.05 5.51
N GLY A 80 -1.23 6.60 6.20
CA GLY A 80 -0.19 7.46 6.77
C GLY A 80 0.85 7.91 5.74
N GLU A 81 1.89 8.60 6.21
CA GLU A 81 3.05 8.93 5.39
C GLU A 81 3.84 7.66 5.04
N GLN A 82 4.37 7.62 3.83
CA GLN A 82 5.16 6.51 3.33
C GLN A 82 6.64 6.70 3.67
N ASN A 83 7.42 5.62 3.62
CA ASN A 83 8.86 5.69 3.85
C ASN A 83 9.51 6.69 2.89
N GLU A 84 10.26 7.65 3.46
CA GLU A 84 10.86 8.75 2.68
C GLU A 84 11.94 8.24 1.72
N ASP A 85 12.70 7.22 2.09
CA ASP A 85 13.78 6.68 1.26
C ASP A 85 13.23 5.94 0.04
N GLU A 86 12.15 5.17 0.21
CA GLU A 86 11.43 4.55 -0.92
C GLU A 86 10.83 5.61 -1.86
N LEU A 87 10.23 6.66 -1.29
CA LEU A 87 9.71 7.77 -2.09
C LEU A 87 10.84 8.47 -2.85
N LYS A 88 12.01 8.68 -2.23
CA LYS A 88 13.21 9.23 -2.89
C LYS A 88 13.69 8.35 -4.03
N VAL A 89 13.65 7.02 -3.89
CA VAL A 89 14.01 6.08 -4.97
C VAL A 89 13.08 6.27 -6.17
N VAL A 90 11.77 6.35 -5.95
CA VAL A 90 10.80 6.61 -7.02
C VAL A 90 11.00 7.99 -7.64
N MET A 91 11.16 9.03 -6.83
CA MET A 91 11.43 10.39 -7.31
C MET A 91 12.70 10.42 -8.17
N ARG A 92 13.77 9.75 -7.73
CA ARG A 92 15.02 9.65 -8.49
C ARG A 92 14.77 8.96 -9.83
N SER A 93 14.14 7.79 -9.84
CA SER A 93 13.80 7.06 -11.07
C SER A 93 13.04 7.94 -12.08
N VAL A 94 11.99 8.64 -11.63
CA VAL A 94 11.19 9.53 -12.48
C VAL A 94 12.01 10.71 -13.00
N PHE A 95 12.81 11.34 -12.14
CA PHE A 95 13.68 12.45 -12.50
C PHE A 95 14.69 12.05 -13.59
N LEU A 96 15.32 10.88 -13.44
CA LEU A 96 16.29 10.35 -14.41
C LEU A 96 15.68 10.14 -15.79
N GLN A 97 14.45 9.65 -15.84
CA GLN A 97 13.81 9.25 -17.09
C GLN A 97 13.11 10.42 -17.80
N ASN A 98 12.59 11.39 -17.04
CA ASN A 98 11.63 12.38 -17.56
C ASN A 98 12.07 13.84 -17.37
N SER A 99 13.16 14.11 -16.65
CA SER A 99 13.61 15.49 -16.45
C SER A 99 14.08 16.12 -17.76
N LYS A 100 13.52 17.29 -18.09
CA LYS A 100 13.96 18.12 -19.22
C LYS A 100 15.17 19.00 -18.89
N ASN A 101 15.48 19.18 -17.60
CA ASN A 101 16.58 20.02 -17.09
C ASN A 101 16.67 21.41 -17.73
N GLN A 102 15.52 22.03 -18.04
CA GLN A 102 15.51 23.37 -18.63
C GLN A 102 15.70 24.43 -17.53
N PRO A 103 16.44 25.52 -17.80
CA PRO A 103 16.65 26.59 -16.81
C PRO A 103 15.41 27.45 -16.55
N THR A 104 14.39 27.35 -17.41
CA THR A 104 13.13 28.10 -17.32
C THR A 104 11.96 27.17 -16.97
N HIS A 105 10.82 27.72 -16.55
CA HIS A 105 9.60 26.96 -16.24
C HIS A 105 9.78 25.85 -15.19
N ILE A 106 10.66 26.07 -14.20
CA ILE A 106 10.99 25.11 -13.15
C ILE A 106 9.74 24.58 -12.42
N LYS A 107 8.78 25.46 -12.14
CA LYS A 107 7.52 25.10 -11.47
C LYS A 107 6.68 24.11 -12.27
N GLU A 108 6.59 24.31 -13.58
CA GLU A 108 5.84 23.43 -14.49
C GLU A 108 6.55 22.08 -14.59
N GLN A 109 7.88 22.09 -14.75
CA GLN A 109 8.68 20.86 -14.76
C GLN A 109 8.49 20.04 -13.48
N ILE A 110 8.50 20.68 -12.30
CA ILE A 110 8.25 20.00 -11.02
C ILE A 110 6.82 19.45 -10.96
N THR A 111 5.84 20.19 -11.46
CA THR A 111 4.45 19.73 -11.46
C THR A 111 4.27 18.49 -12.35
N ASP A 112 4.89 18.48 -13.52
CA ASP A 112 4.88 17.34 -14.44
C ASP A 112 5.56 16.11 -13.82
N LEU A 113 6.75 16.31 -13.22
CA LEU A 113 7.48 15.23 -12.55
C LEU A 113 6.70 14.69 -11.34
N ASN A 114 6.13 15.56 -10.52
CA ASN A 114 5.32 15.17 -9.36
C ASN A 114 4.10 14.35 -9.78
N LYS A 115 3.46 14.73 -10.89
CA LYS A 115 2.34 13.97 -11.44
C LYS A 115 2.75 12.54 -11.79
N LEU A 116 3.88 12.36 -12.48
CA LEU A 116 4.41 11.03 -12.81
C LEU A 116 4.73 10.19 -11.56
N VAL A 117 5.31 10.81 -10.53
CA VAL A 117 5.55 10.14 -9.24
C VAL A 117 4.24 9.68 -8.61
N LEU A 118 3.23 10.56 -8.56
CA LEU A 118 1.93 10.26 -7.95
C LEU A 118 1.16 9.20 -8.75
N ASP A 119 1.15 9.27 -10.09
CA ASP A 119 0.46 8.31 -10.95
C ASP A 119 0.99 6.89 -10.73
N TYR A 120 2.31 6.74 -10.56
CA TYR A 120 2.94 5.47 -10.19
C TYR A 120 2.63 5.06 -8.75
N ALA A 121 2.94 5.93 -7.78
CA ALA A 121 2.91 5.58 -6.36
C ALA A 121 1.50 5.34 -5.82
N VAL A 122 0.50 6.10 -6.27
CA VAL A 122 -0.90 5.94 -5.83
C VAL A 122 -1.44 4.57 -6.21
N GLY A 123 -1.08 4.04 -7.38
CA GLY A 123 -1.52 2.71 -7.80
C GLY A 123 -0.93 1.59 -6.95
N GLN A 124 0.36 1.66 -6.68
CA GLN A 124 1.06 0.70 -5.84
C GLN A 124 0.49 0.70 -4.41
N VAL A 125 0.47 1.87 -3.76
CA VAL A 125 0.03 1.97 -2.36
C VAL A 125 -1.45 1.62 -2.19
N TYR A 126 -2.30 1.93 -3.17
CA TYR A 126 -3.69 1.49 -3.15
C TYR A 126 -3.81 -0.05 -3.20
N GLY A 127 -3.05 -0.71 -4.08
CA GLY A 127 -3.05 -2.17 -4.19
C GLY A 127 -2.54 -2.83 -2.90
N GLU A 128 -1.48 -2.29 -2.31
CA GLU A 128 -0.96 -2.76 -1.02
C GLU A 128 -1.94 -2.53 0.12
N ALA A 129 -2.65 -1.40 0.16
CA ALA A 129 -3.69 -1.15 1.15
C ALA A 129 -4.84 -2.16 1.04
N GLU A 130 -5.31 -2.43 -0.19
CA GLU A 130 -6.35 -3.45 -0.42
C GLU A 130 -5.85 -4.85 -0.01
N GLY A 131 -4.62 -5.19 -0.37
CA GLY A 131 -3.98 -6.46 0.00
C GLY A 131 -3.85 -6.61 1.52
N TYR A 132 -3.46 -5.54 2.22
CA TYR A 132 -3.38 -5.52 3.68
C TYR A 132 -4.75 -5.75 4.33
N MET A 133 -5.81 -5.11 3.84
CA MET A 133 -7.17 -5.34 4.36
C MET A 133 -7.62 -6.79 4.16
N LYS A 134 -7.32 -7.39 3.00
CA LYS A 134 -7.61 -8.81 2.73
C LYS A 134 -6.82 -9.71 3.69
N TYR A 135 -5.53 -9.43 3.87
CA TYR A 135 -4.70 -10.15 4.84
C TYR A 135 -5.28 -10.07 6.26
N GLN A 136 -5.69 -8.87 6.71
CA GLN A 136 -6.28 -8.72 8.04
C GLN A 136 -7.55 -9.54 8.20
N HIS A 137 -8.41 -9.54 7.18
CA HIS A 137 -9.62 -10.35 7.15
C HIS A 137 -9.30 -11.86 7.22
N ASP A 138 -8.42 -12.35 6.37
CA ASP A 138 -8.12 -13.79 6.25
C ASP A 138 -7.33 -14.32 7.45
N ALA A 139 -6.50 -13.49 8.07
CA ALA A 139 -5.80 -13.83 9.30
C ALA A 139 -6.76 -13.91 10.49
N SER A 140 -7.76 -13.02 10.55
CA SER A 140 -8.72 -12.91 11.67
C SER A 140 -9.87 -13.91 11.55
N ASN A 141 -10.20 -14.36 10.34
CA ASN A 141 -11.33 -15.23 10.07
C ASN A 141 -10.91 -16.68 9.81
N MET A 142 -11.80 -17.62 10.14
CA MET A 142 -11.62 -19.01 9.74
C MET A 142 -11.81 -19.11 8.22
N TYR A 143 -10.99 -19.94 7.56
CA TYR A 143 -11.18 -20.22 6.15
C TYR A 143 -12.54 -20.90 5.93
N GLU A 144 -13.18 -20.58 4.82
CA GLU A 144 -14.36 -21.30 4.35
C GLU A 144 -13.91 -22.51 3.53
N PRO A 145 -14.31 -23.75 3.90
CA PRO A 145 -14.03 -24.92 3.07
C PRO A 145 -14.64 -24.76 1.68
N ILE A 146 -13.91 -25.23 0.66
CA ILE A 146 -14.43 -25.27 -0.71
C ILE A 146 -15.70 -26.11 -0.74
N GLU A 147 -16.75 -25.61 -1.37
CA GLU A 147 -18.01 -26.34 -1.53
C GLU A 147 -17.76 -27.69 -2.22
N PRO A 148 -18.45 -28.76 -1.79
CA PRO A 148 -18.36 -30.05 -2.46
C PRO A 148 -18.87 -29.94 -3.91
N PRO A 149 -18.38 -30.79 -4.83
CA PRO A 149 -18.83 -30.77 -6.21
C PRO A 149 -20.33 -31.03 -6.30
N ILE A 150 -21.03 -30.16 -7.03
CA ILE A 150 -22.43 -30.36 -7.34
C ILE A 150 -22.59 -31.35 -8.50
N LEU A 151 -23.50 -32.31 -8.35
CA LEU A 151 -23.86 -33.23 -9.42
C LEU A 151 -24.53 -32.43 -10.55
N SER A 152 -23.98 -32.53 -11.77
CA SER A 152 -24.53 -31.86 -12.96
C SER A 152 -25.84 -32.48 -13.45
N LYS A 153 -26.17 -33.69 -13.00
CA LYS A 153 -27.45 -34.37 -13.26
C LYS A 153 -27.97 -35.03 -11.98
N PRO A 154 -29.27 -34.94 -11.67
CA PRO A 154 -29.85 -35.67 -10.56
C PRO A 154 -29.75 -37.19 -10.81
N SER A 155 -29.38 -37.96 -9.77
CA SER A 155 -29.31 -39.43 -9.84
C SER A 155 -30.64 -40.10 -9.48
N ASP A 156 -31.77 -39.44 -9.79
CA ASP A 156 -33.10 -39.89 -9.36
C ASP A 156 -33.58 -41.14 -10.12
N LYS A 157 -32.85 -41.53 -11.18
CA LYS A 157 -33.11 -42.74 -11.97
C LYS A 157 -32.22 -43.88 -11.50
N GLN A 158 -32.46 -44.38 -10.30
CA GLN A 158 -31.81 -45.61 -9.82
C GLN A 158 -32.66 -46.82 -10.19
N LEU A 159 -32.11 -47.73 -11.00
CA LEU A 159 -32.74 -49.02 -11.28
C LEU A 159 -32.54 -49.92 -10.06
N LEU A 160 -33.62 -50.20 -9.33
CA LEU A 160 -33.61 -51.18 -8.24
C LEU A 160 -33.86 -52.59 -8.83
N LEU A 161 -33.05 -53.56 -8.39
CA LEU A 161 -33.29 -54.97 -8.73
C LEU A 161 -34.56 -55.42 -8.00
N LYS A 162 -35.55 -55.90 -8.76
CA LYS A 162 -36.77 -56.48 -8.18
C LYS A 162 -36.41 -57.80 -7.48
N SER A 163 -36.91 -58.06 -6.26
CA SER A 163 -36.71 -59.38 -5.63
C SER A 163 -37.45 -60.44 -6.45
N TRP A 164 -36.84 -61.62 -6.56
CA TRP A 164 -37.37 -62.76 -7.31
C TRP A 164 -37.86 -63.89 -6.40
N PHE A 165 -38.35 -63.53 -5.22
CA PHE A 165 -39.12 -64.35 -4.30
C PHE A 165 -39.63 -63.45 -3.16
#